data_AF-A0A927P6P3-F1
#
_entry.id   AF-A0A927P6P3-F1
#
_cell.length_a   1.000
_cell.length_b   1.000
_cell.length_c   1.000
_cell.angle_alpha   90.00
_cell.angle_beta   90.00
_cell.angle_gamma   90.00
#
_symmetry.space_group_name_H-M   'P 1'
#
loop_
_entity.id
_entity.type
_entity.pdbx_description
1 polymer ?
#
loop_
_entity_poly.entity_id
_entity_poly.type
_entity_poly.pdbx_seq_one_letter_code
_entity_poly.pdbx_strand_id
1 'polypeptide(L)'
;MVYQLTRNLTQDQIKTAGFDAYFTDHRDGVYPQAAAGFPFTAAVLAVKGDPVADLHEDLAAEQKARATYENLLRQADDPDVKDVLRYLRQREIVHFQRFAEALGIVQDGMK
;
A
#
# COMPACT_ATOMS: atom_id res chain seq x y z
N MET A 1 -5.61 11.58 -2.02
CA MET A 1 -6.13 10.41 -2.79
C MET A 1 -7.52 10.02 -2.32
N VAL A 2 -7.74 9.43 -1.13
CA VAL A 2 -9.10 8.99 -0.71
C VAL A 2 -10.13 10.13 -0.66
N TYR A 3 -9.78 11.26 -0.03
CA TYR A 3 -10.65 12.45 0.00
C TYR A 3 -11.02 12.97 -1.40
N GLN A 4 -10.11 12.86 -2.38
CA GLN A 4 -10.40 13.31 -3.75
C GLN A 4 -11.43 12.39 -4.42
N LEU A 5 -11.43 11.10 -4.09
CA LEU A 5 -12.37 10.11 -4.62
C LEU A 5 -13.73 10.16 -3.93
N THR A 6 -13.79 10.62 -2.69
CA THR A 6 -15.04 10.71 -1.91
C THR A 6 -15.68 12.11 -1.91
N ARG A 7 -15.02 13.11 -2.51
CA ARG A 7 -15.53 14.47 -2.59
C ARG A 7 -16.79 14.52 -3.47
N ASN A 8 -17.87 15.09 -2.93
CA ASN A 8 -19.15 15.29 -3.62
C ASN A 8 -19.90 14.00 -4.02
N LEU A 9 -19.68 12.88 -3.34
CA LEU A 9 -20.48 11.67 -3.56
C LEU A 9 -21.97 11.94 -3.33
N THR A 10 -22.82 11.55 -4.27
CA THR A 10 -24.27 11.55 -4.07
C THR A 10 -24.70 10.36 -3.22
N GLN A 11 -25.87 10.46 -2.59
CA GLN A 11 -26.41 9.35 -1.80
C GLN A 11 -26.57 8.05 -2.62
N ASP A 12 -26.90 8.17 -3.90
CA ASP A 12 -27.04 7.02 -4.80
C ASP A 12 -25.68 6.39 -5.12
N GLN A 13 -24.63 7.20 -5.31
CA GLN A 13 -23.27 6.69 -5.51
C GLN A 13 -22.76 5.93 -4.28
N ILE A 14 -23.04 6.43 -3.08
CA ILE A 14 -22.66 5.75 -1.83
C ILE A 14 -23.29 4.35 -1.75
N LYS A 15 -24.59 4.24 -2.06
CA LYS A 15 -25.33 2.97 -1.99
C LYS A 15 -24.95 1.98 -3.09
N THR A 16 -24.73 2.47 -4.31
CA THR A 16 -24.47 1.60 -5.48
C THR A 16 -23.03 1.14 -5.59
N ALA A 17 -22.07 1.89 -5.04
CA ALA A 17 -20.65 1.56 -5.09
C ALA A 17 -20.16 0.65 -3.94
N GLY A 18 -21.06 0.16 -3.08
CA GLY A 18 -20.68 -0.62 -1.89
C GLY A 18 -19.90 0.18 -0.84
N PHE A 19 -20.06 1.51 -0.85
CA PHE A 19 -19.42 2.43 0.10
C PHE A 19 -20.32 2.72 1.32
N ASP A 20 -21.53 2.18 1.37
CA ASP A 20 -22.55 2.40 2.39
C ASP A 20 -22.15 1.94 3.79
N ALA A 21 -21.58 0.74 3.90
CA ALA A 21 -21.07 0.21 5.17
C ALA A 21 -19.92 1.09 5.68
N TYR A 22 -18.96 1.40 4.81
CA TYR A 22 -17.83 2.27 5.16
C TYR A 22 -18.29 3.68 5.56
N PHE A 23 -19.24 4.27 4.81
CA PHE A 23 -19.77 5.59 5.07
C PHE A 23 -20.54 5.66 6.40
N THR A 24 -21.22 4.59 6.78
CA THR A 24 -21.93 4.52 8.06
C THR A 24 -20.97 4.67 9.24
N ASP A 25 -19.82 3.99 9.18
CA ASP A 25 -18.83 4.00 10.25
C ASP A 25 -17.92 5.23 10.20
N HIS A 26 -17.49 5.64 9.00
CA HIS A 26 -16.37 6.57 8.81
C HIS A 26 -16.71 7.80 7.97
N ARG A 27 -17.93 7.90 7.44
CA ARG A 27 -18.35 8.91 6.44
C ARG A 27 -17.36 8.97 5.26
N ASP A 28 -16.82 10.15 4.98
CA ASP A 28 -15.81 10.44 3.95
C ASP A 28 -14.38 10.47 4.51
N GLY A 29 -14.21 10.13 5.80
CA GLY A 29 -12.93 10.06 6.48
C GLY A 29 -12.07 8.88 6.01
N VAL A 30 -10.76 8.98 6.21
CA VAL A 30 -9.82 7.89 5.97
C VAL A 30 -9.65 7.08 7.25
N TYR A 31 -10.18 5.86 7.26
CA TYR A 31 -9.92 4.86 8.28
C TYR A 31 -8.88 3.85 7.74
N PRO A 32 -7.69 3.75 8.35
CA PRO A 32 -6.64 2.87 7.85
C PRO A 32 -7.02 1.40 8.01
N GLN A 33 -7.41 0.77 6.90
CA GLN A 33 -7.71 -0.66 6.83
C GLN A 33 -7.37 -1.22 5.45
N ALA A 34 -7.15 -2.53 5.39
CA ALA A 34 -7.04 -3.24 4.12
C ALA A 34 -8.39 -3.26 3.37
N ALA A 35 -8.35 -3.53 2.07
CA ALA A 35 -9.57 -3.66 1.25
C ALA A 35 -10.56 -4.72 1.77
N ALA A 36 -10.07 -5.73 2.51
CA ALA A 36 -10.89 -6.75 3.15
C ALA A 36 -11.43 -6.35 4.55
N GLY A 37 -11.22 -5.10 4.99
CA GLY A 37 -11.73 -4.58 6.26
C GLY A 37 -10.84 -4.83 7.49
N PHE A 38 -9.65 -5.40 7.31
CA PHE A 38 -8.71 -5.58 8.44
C PHE A 38 -8.08 -4.25 8.84
N PRO A 39 -8.25 -3.78 10.09
CA PRO A 39 -7.70 -2.52 10.54
C PRO A 39 -6.18 -2.56 10.58
N PHE A 40 -5.54 -1.43 10.33
CA PHE A 40 -4.11 -1.29 10.57
C PHE A 40 -3.81 -1.50 12.06
N THR A 41 -2.86 -2.37 12.36
CA THR A 41 -2.39 -2.65 13.72
C THR A 41 -0.89 -2.87 13.70
N ALA A 42 -0.23 -2.80 14.86
CA ALA A 42 1.20 -3.10 14.97
C ALA A 42 1.55 -4.53 14.53
N ALA A 43 0.58 -5.44 14.40
CA ALA A 43 0.80 -6.82 13.98
C ALA A 43 1.31 -6.97 12.53
N VAL A 44 1.18 -5.93 11.68
CA VAL A 44 1.71 -5.96 10.31
C VAL A 44 3.19 -5.54 10.23
N LEU A 45 3.76 -5.05 11.33
CA LEU A 45 5.16 -4.61 11.38
C LEU A 45 6.05 -5.81 11.71
N ALA A 46 6.80 -6.30 10.72
CA ALA A 46 7.78 -7.35 10.91
C ALA A 46 9.12 -6.74 11.34
N VAL A 47 9.41 -6.80 12.65
CA VAL A 47 10.66 -6.28 13.24
C VAL A 47 11.26 -7.35 14.14
N LYS A 48 12.51 -7.70 13.89
CA LYS A 48 13.26 -8.72 14.65
C LYS A 48 14.53 -8.19 15.29
N GLY A 49 15.03 -7.03 14.85
CA GLY A 49 16.28 -6.46 15.36
C GLY A 49 17.52 -7.19 14.84
N ASP A 50 17.33 -8.12 13.91
CA ASP A 50 18.40 -8.74 13.13
C ASP A 50 18.42 -8.07 11.75
N PRO A 51 19.50 -7.35 11.38
CA PRO A 51 19.52 -6.57 10.15
C PRO A 51 19.30 -7.40 8.88
N VAL A 52 19.72 -8.68 8.85
CA VAL A 52 19.52 -9.55 7.69
C VAL A 52 18.05 -9.94 7.58
N ALA A 53 17.42 -10.38 8.66
CA ALA A 53 16.01 -10.72 8.68
C ALA A 53 15.13 -9.51 8.35
N ASP A 54 15.41 -8.35 8.95
CA ASP A 54 14.63 -7.12 8.75
C ASP A 54 14.72 -6.65 7.27
N LEU A 55 15.90 -6.70 6.63
CA LEU A 55 16.04 -6.37 5.21
C LEU A 55 15.34 -7.36 4.27
N HIS A 56 15.24 -8.64 4.63
CA HIS A 56 14.44 -9.60 3.86
C HIS A 56 12.94 -9.32 3.96
N GLU A 57 12.46 -8.93 5.15
CA GLU A 57 11.08 -8.50 5.34
C GLU A 57 10.77 -7.23 4.52
N ASP A 58 11.69 -6.26 4.49
CA ASP A 58 11.56 -5.05 3.67
C ASP A 58 11.49 -5.39 2.18
N LEU A 59 12.39 -6.25 1.68
CA LEU A 59 12.35 -6.74 0.29
C LEU A 59 11.01 -7.40 -0.06
N ALA A 60 10.49 -8.24 0.84
CA ALA A 60 9.21 -8.89 0.65
C ALA A 60 8.04 -7.88 0.70
N ALA A 61 8.10 -6.89 1.60
CA ALA A 61 7.12 -5.83 1.71
C ALA A 61 7.01 -5.03 0.41
N GLU A 62 8.13 -4.62 -0.18
CA GLU A 62 8.17 -3.87 -1.43
C GLU A 62 7.59 -4.66 -2.62
N GLN A 63 7.84 -5.98 -2.70
CA GLN A 63 7.24 -6.82 -3.74
C GLN A 63 5.72 -6.99 -3.56
N LYS A 64 5.25 -7.13 -2.31
CA LYS A 64 3.81 -7.19 -1.99
C LYS A 64 3.11 -5.86 -2.34
N ALA A 65 3.75 -4.72 -2.04
CA ALA A 65 3.27 -3.40 -2.40
C ALA A 65 3.20 -3.21 -3.92
N ARG A 66 4.29 -3.55 -4.66
CA ARG A 66 4.32 -3.53 -6.13
C ARG A 66 3.18 -4.34 -6.74
N ALA A 67 2.97 -5.57 -6.27
CA ALA A 67 1.90 -6.44 -6.77
C ALA A 67 0.50 -5.85 -6.50
N THR A 68 0.32 -5.23 -5.33
CA THR A 68 -0.91 -4.51 -4.99
C THR A 68 -1.16 -3.35 -5.97
N TYR A 69 -0.16 -2.52 -6.26
CA TYR A 69 -0.31 -1.43 -7.23
C TYR A 69 -0.60 -1.94 -8.65
N GLU A 70 -0.02 -3.07 -9.06
CA GLU A 70 -0.36 -3.69 -10.36
C GLU A 70 -1.83 -4.13 -10.43
N ASN A 71 -2.37 -4.68 -9.35
CA ASN A 71 -3.79 -5.02 -9.27
C ASN A 71 -4.68 -3.77 -9.30
N LEU A 72 -4.28 -2.69 -8.63
CA LEU A 72 -5.01 -1.42 -8.65
C LEU A 72 -4.98 -0.77 -10.02
N LEU A 73 -3.84 -0.78 -10.72
CA LEU A 73 -3.71 -0.24 -12.08
C LEU A 73 -4.60 -0.95 -13.11
N ARG A 74 -4.89 -2.23 -12.92
CA ARG A 74 -5.85 -3.00 -13.75
C ARG A 74 -7.31 -2.61 -13.47
N GLN A 75 -7.62 -2.08 -12.29
CA GLN A 75 -8.97 -1.71 -11.86
C GLN A 75 -9.27 -0.22 -11.99
N ALA A 76 -8.25 0.64 -11.96
CA ALA A 76 -8.42 2.09 -12.00
C ALA A 76 -8.67 2.58 -13.43
N ASP A 77 -9.73 3.38 -13.59
CA ASP A 77 -10.11 4.02 -14.86
C ASP A 77 -9.73 5.51 -14.93
N ASP A 78 -9.57 6.16 -13.77
CA ASP A 78 -9.19 7.58 -13.67
C ASP A 78 -7.68 7.78 -13.96
N PRO A 79 -7.31 8.59 -14.97
CA PRO A 79 -5.91 8.90 -15.30
C PRO A 79 -5.11 9.47 -14.12
N ASP A 80 -5.70 10.36 -13.31
CA ASP A 80 -5.02 11.02 -12.20
C ASP A 80 -4.68 10.01 -11.10
N VAL A 81 -5.55 9.02 -10.89
CA VAL A 81 -5.28 7.90 -9.98
C VAL A 81 -4.18 6.99 -10.56
N LYS A 82 -4.25 6.67 -11.85
CA LYS A 82 -3.26 5.80 -12.51
C LYS A 82 -1.85 6.39 -12.49
N ASP A 83 -1.71 7.71 -12.65
CA ASP A 83 -0.40 8.35 -12.63
C ASP A 83 0.26 8.28 -11.25
N VAL A 84 -0.50 8.49 -10.18
CA VAL A 84 -0.01 8.28 -8.81
C VAL A 84 0.38 6.82 -8.59
N LEU A 85 -0.44 5.87 -9.01
CA LEU A 85 -0.14 4.44 -8.85
C LEU A 85 1.10 4.01 -9.65
N ARG A 86 1.32 4.54 -10.86
CA ARG A 86 2.54 4.28 -11.65
C ARG A 86 3.78 4.81 -10.95
N TYR A 87 3.70 6.02 -10.39
CA TYR A 87 4.78 6.61 -9.62
C TYR A 87 5.12 5.75 -8.38
N LEU A 88 4.11 5.37 -7.59
CA LEU A 88 4.30 4.53 -6.41
C LEU A 88 4.87 3.15 -6.78
N ARG A 89 4.33 2.49 -7.81
CA ARG A 89 4.86 1.22 -8.30
C ARG A 89 6.34 1.30 -8.68
N GLN A 90 6.74 2.37 -9.37
CA GLN A 90 8.14 2.56 -9.76
C GLN A 90 9.03 2.76 -8.53
N ARG A 91 8.54 3.42 -7.49
CA ARG A 91 9.26 3.57 -6.23
C ARG A 91 9.49 2.25 -5.51
N GLU A 92 8.54 1.33 -5.51
CA GLU A 92 8.76 0.03 -4.84
C GLU A 92 9.84 -0.80 -5.55
N ILE A 93 10.00 -0.63 -6.87
CA ILE A 93 11.13 -1.22 -7.60
C ILE A 93 12.47 -0.61 -7.11
N VAL A 94 12.50 0.70 -6.92
CA VAL A 94 13.69 1.41 -6.42
C VAL A 94 13.97 1.03 -4.97
N HIS A 95 12.97 1.02 -4.08
CA HIS A 95 13.13 0.61 -2.68
C HIS A 95 13.64 -0.83 -2.59
N PHE A 96 13.05 -1.77 -3.34
CA PHE A 96 13.52 -3.14 -3.42
C PHE A 96 15.01 -3.22 -3.81
N GLN A 97 15.43 -2.47 -4.83
CA GLN A 97 16.84 -2.43 -5.24
C GLN A 97 17.74 -1.86 -4.12
N ARG A 98 17.32 -0.79 -3.44
CA ARG A 98 18.09 -0.18 -2.35
C ARG A 98 18.21 -1.12 -1.14
N PHE A 99 17.14 -1.83 -0.77
CA PHE A 99 17.21 -2.83 0.30
C PHE A 99 18.09 -4.02 -0.08
N ALA A 100 18.08 -4.44 -1.35
CA ALA A 100 18.95 -5.52 -1.83
C ALA A 100 20.43 -5.10 -1.79
N GLU A 101 20.74 -3.87 -2.18
CA GLU A 101 22.09 -3.30 -2.04
C GLU A 101 22.52 -3.24 -0.56
N ALA A 102 21.65 -2.76 0.32
CA ALA A 102 21.92 -2.71 1.75
C ALA A 102 22.16 -4.11 2.36
N LEU A 103 21.37 -5.09 1.94
CA LEU A 103 21.51 -6.48 2.37
C LEU A 103 22.88 -7.04 1.98
N GLY A 104 23.35 -6.77 0.76
CA GLY A 104 24.69 -7.16 0.32
C GLY A 104 25.79 -6.58 1.21
N ILE A 105 25.72 -5.28 1.51
CA ILE A 105 26.68 -4.58 2.37
C ILE A 105 26.71 -5.19 3.77
N VAL A 106 25.53 -5.42 4.37
CA VAL A 106 25.42 -6.02 5.71
C VAL A 106 26.04 -7.41 5.74
N GLN A 107 25.71 -8.26 4.76
CA GLN A 107 26.22 -9.63 4.70
C GLN A 107 27.72 -9.69 4.44
N ASP A 108 28.28 -8.77 3.65
CA ASP A 108 29.72 -8.68 3.43
C ASP A 108 30.47 -8.25 4.69
N GLY A 109 29.89 -7.36 5.52
CA GLY A 109 30.47 -6.96 6.80
C GLY A 109 30.40 -8.03 7.90
N MET A 110 29.67 -9.12 7.68
CA MET A 110 29.60 -10.27 8.59
C MET A 110 30.63 -11.37 8.27
N LYS A 111 31.35 -11.25 7.15
CA LYS A 111 32.43 -12.17 6.75
C LYS A 111 33.75 -11.78 7.40
#